data_AF-A0AAD9L3X3-F1
#
_entry.id   AF-A0AAD9L3X3-F1
#
_cell.length_a   1.000
_cell.length_b   1.000
_cell.length_c   1.000
_cell.angle_alpha   90.00
_cell.angle_beta   90.00
_cell.angle_gamma   90.00
#
_symmetry.space_group_name_H-M   'P 1'
#
loop_
_entity.id
_entity.type
_entity.pdbx_description
1 polymer ?
#
loop_
_entity_poly.entity_id
_entity_poly.type
_entity_poly.pdbx_seq_one_letter_code
_entity_poly.pdbx_strand_id
1 'polypeptide(L)'
;MEYLVHVAQLYKNNSSDKNITFVGVHVRRGDRVRSQHYRVASKSYIVRAMNDFRRNFTRVHFIVCSDDLPWCKENLGQQKNVSFSDSKSPVTDFAILSLCNHTLSTVGTFSWWVGWMAGGVTTYYTRFANTSTYMFKDVKFADYFLPNWIPMSD
;
A
#
# COMPACT_ATOMS: atom_id res chain seq x y z
N MET A 1 17.87 3.54 10.51
CA MET A 1 17.61 2.99 11.86
C MET A 1 16.57 3.80 12.63
N GLU A 2 16.61 5.14 12.58
CA GLU A 2 15.64 6.04 13.25
C GLU A 2 14.17 5.83 12.85
N TYR A 3 13.87 5.56 11.58
CA TYR A 3 12.48 5.34 11.15
C TYR A 3 11.86 4.06 11.74
N LEU A 4 12.64 2.98 11.84
CA LEU A 4 12.20 1.75 12.51
C LEU A 4 11.99 1.99 14.00
N VAL A 5 12.77 2.86 14.62
CA VAL A 5 12.56 3.29 16.02
C VAL A 5 11.25 4.07 16.14
N HIS A 6 10.95 4.99 15.21
CA HIS A 6 9.69 5.73 15.19
C HIS A 6 8.48 4.80 15.00
N VAL A 7 8.54 3.87 14.04
CA VAL A 7 7.50 2.87 13.82
C VAL A 7 7.37 1.95 15.04
N ALA A 8 8.47 1.48 15.62
CA ALA A 8 8.45 0.68 16.84
C ALA A 8 7.90 1.45 18.05
N GLN A 9 8.13 2.77 18.15
CA GLN A 9 7.50 3.63 19.15
C GLN A 9 5.99 3.75 18.92
N LEU A 10 5.55 3.88 17.67
CA LEU A 10 4.12 3.86 17.32
C LEU A 10 3.47 2.54 17.76
N TYR A 11 4.14 1.39 17.53
CA TYR A 11 3.67 0.08 18.01
C TYR A 11 3.71 -0.07 19.53
N LYS A 12 4.79 0.36 20.21
CA LYS A 12 4.93 0.27 21.68
C LYS A 12 3.94 1.15 22.42
N ASN A 13 3.69 2.36 21.92
CA ASN A 13 2.69 3.29 22.46
C ASN A 13 1.25 2.81 22.21
N ASN A 14 1.07 1.77 21.38
CA ASN A 14 -0.23 1.18 21.08
C ASN A 14 -0.70 0.17 22.13
N SER A 15 0.22 -0.38 22.94
CA SER A 15 -0.11 -1.35 24.01
C SER A 15 -0.82 -0.74 25.22
N SER A 16 -0.89 0.59 25.33
CA SER A 16 -1.65 1.29 26.36
C SER A 16 -2.94 1.90 25.77
N ASP A 17 -4.00 1.09 25.80
CA ASP A 17 -5.42 1.49 25.78
C ASP A 17 -5.96 2.25 24.55
N LYS A 18 -5.24 2.20 23.42
CA LYS A 18 -5.52 3.05 22.27
C LYS A 18 -5.16 2.42 20.92
N ASN A 19 -5.68 1.22 20.63
CA ASN A 19 -5.33 0.39 19.46
C ASN A 19 -5.52 1.12 18.09
N ILE A 20 -4.43 1.68 17.56
CA ILE A 20 -4.28 2.23 16.22
C ILE A 20 -4.22 1.07 15.23
N THR A 21 -5.01 1.18 14.16
CA THR A 21 -4.95 0.29 13.00
C THR A 21 -3.91 0.81 12.02
N PHE A 22 -2.83 0.08 11.83
CA PHE A 22 -1.81 0.41 10.83
C PHE A 22 -2.19 -0.18 9.48
N VAL A 23 -2.19 0.67 8.45
CA VAL A 23 -2.41 0.27 7.07
C VAL A 23 -1.12 0.52 6.29
N GLY A 24 -0.50 -0.56 5.81
CA GLY A 24 0.66 -0.48 4.93
C GLY A 24 0.22 -0.08 3.53
N VAL A 25 0.77 1.01 3.01
CA VAL A 25 0.45 1.53 1.67
C VAL A 25 1.68 1.36 0.79
N HIS A 26 1.64 0.40 -0.12
CA HIS A 26 2.72 0.21 -1.09
C HIS A 26 2.38 0.86 -2.43
N VAL A 27 3.08 1.95 -2.75
CA VAL A 27 2.91 2.69 -4.00
C VAL A 27 4.08 2.34 -4.94
N ARG A 28 3.83 1.50 -5.95
CA ARG A 28 4.83 1.15 -6.95
C ARG A 28 4.68 2.06 -8.17
N ARG A 29 5.72 2.84 -8.46
CA ARG A 29 5.74 3.79 -9.57
C ARG A 29 7.01 3.68 -10.39
N GLY A 30 8.19 3.92 -9.83
CA GLY A 30 9.51 3.98 -10.47
C GLY A 30 9.56 3.59 -11.96
N ASP A 31 9.97 2.35 -12.26
CA ASP A 31 10.03 1.81 -13.63
C ASP A 31 8.65 1.68 -14.30
N ARG A 32 7.59 1.53 -13.50
CA ARG A 32 6.20 1.37 -13.98
C ARG A 32 5.65 2.61 -14.66
N VAL A 33 6.12 3.81 -14.32
CA VAL A 33 5.68 5.06 -14.96
C VAL A 33 5.97 5.06 -16.46
N ARG A 34 7.06 4.41 -16.89
CA ARG A 34 7.46 4.33 -18.31
C ARG A 34 7.07 3.01 -18.97
N SER A 35 6.37 2.13 -18.24
CA SER A 35 5.99 0.82 -18.78
C SER A 35 4.84 0.95 -19.77
N GLN A 36 4.93 0.23 -20.88
CA GLN A 36 3.81 0.09 -21.81
C GLN A 36 2.78 -0.95 -21.33
N HIS A 37 3.18 -1.86 -20.44
CA HIS A 37 2.34 -2.97 -19.95
C HIS A 37 1.62 -2.64 -18.65
N TYR A 38 2.22 -1.81 -17.81
CA TYR A 38 1.67 -1.46 -16.51
C TYR A 38 1.08 -0.07 -16.49
N ARG A 39 0.01 0.09 -15.73
CA ARG A 39 -0.54 1.39 -15.33
C ARG A 39 -0.25 1.61 -13.87
N VAL A 40 0.37 2.73 -13.55
CA VAL A 40 0.54 3.16 -12.15
C VAL A 40 -0.81 3.55 -11.55
N ALA A 41 -0.98 3.28 -10.27
CA ALA A 41 -2.17 3.70 -9.54
C ALA A 41 -2.23 5.23 -9.46
N SER A 42 -3.42 5.80 -9.65
CA SER A 42 -3.61 7.24 -9.56
C SER A 42 -3.67 7.72 -8.10
N LYS A 43 -3.51 9.03 -7.90
CA LYS A 43 -3.78 9.67 -6.60
C LYS A 43 -5.22 9.42 -6.14
N SER A 44 -6.20 9.51 -7.04
CA SER A 44 -7.62 9.37 -6.69
C SER A 44 -7.94 7.97 -6.17
N TYR A 45 -7.38 6.92 -6.79
CA TYR A 45 -7.46 5.56 -6.28
C TYR A 45 -6.88 5.45 -4.86
N ILE A 46 -5.65 5.94 -4.64
CA ILE A 46 -4.98 5.80 -3.34
C ILE A 46 -5.81 6.52 -2.26
N VAL A 47 -6.24 7.75 -2.52
CA VAL A 47 -7.05 8.54 -1.57
C VAL A 47 -8.40 7.88 -1.30
N ARG A 48 -9.08 7.35 -2.33
CA ARG A 48 -10.34 6.62 -2.19
C ARG A 48 -10.16 5.39 -1.30
N ALA A 49 -9.17 4.56 -1.58
CA ALA A 49 -8.86 3.37 -0.77
C ALA A 49 -8.50 3.74 0.68
N MET A 50 -7.71 4.79 0.90
CA MET A 50 -7.42 5.28 2.26
C MET A 50 -8.70 5.72 2.99
N ASN A 51 -9.62 6.38 2.30
CA ASN A 51 -10.90 6.77 2.89
C ASN A 51 -11.78 5.57 3.24
N ASP A 52 -11.71 4.47 2.49
CA ASP A 52 -12.42 3.24 2.82
C ASP A 52 -11.91 2.64 4.13
N PHE A 53 -10.59 2.62 4.35
CA PHE A 53 -10.02 2.22 5.64
C PHE A 53 -10.48 3.15 6.77
N ARG A 54 -10.50 4.47 6.56
CA ARG A 54 -10.98 5.43 7.57
C ARG A 54 -12.45 5.24 7.95
N ARG A 55 -13.29 4.78 7.02
CA ARG A 55 -14.71 4.50 7.31
C ARG A 55 -14.92 3.20 8.08
N ASN A 56 -14.06 2.21 7.84
CA ASN A 56 -14.17 0.89 8.44
C ASN A 56 -13.43 0.75 9.78
N PHE A 57 -12.49 1.66 10.08
CA PHE A 57 -11.64 1.58 11.28
C PHE A 57 -11.53 2.95 11.96
N THR A 58 -11.72 2.97 13.29
CA THR A 58 -11.85 4.21 14.08
C THR A 58 -10.57 5.04 14.17
N ARG A 59 -9.39 4.39 14.17
CA ARG A 59 -8.10 5.06 14.38
C ARG A 59 -7.02 4.50 13.45
N VAL A 60 -7.06 4.94 12.21
CA VAL A 60 -6.13 4.48 11.17
C VAL A 60 -4.87 5.32 11.13
N HIS A 61 -3.72 4.68 10.96
CA HIS A 61 -2.47 5.34 10.57
C HIS A 61 -1.89 4.64 9.34
N PHE A 62 -1.52 5.42 8.33
CA PHE A 62 -0.99 4.88 7.08
C PHE A 62 0.53 4.96 7.06
N ILE A 63 1.19 3.87 6.69
CA ILE A 63 2.63 3.82 6.47
C ILE A 63 2.90 3.62 4.99
N VAL A 64 3.36 4.66 4.31
CA VAL A 64 3.61 4.68 2.87
C VAL A 64 5.04 4.27 2.58
N CYS A 65 5.21 3.21 1.80
CA CYS A 65 6.48 2.81 1.20
C CYS A 65 6.37 2.89 -0.32
N SER A 66 7.42 3.39 -0.98
CA SER A 66 7.39 3.65 -2.42
C SER A 66 8.80 3.72 -2.99
N ASP A 67 8.94 3.30 -4.24
CA ASP A 67 10.13 3.56 -5.06
C ASP A 67 10.15 4.97 -5.68
N ASP A 68 9.07 5.73 -5.49
CA ASP A 68 8.89 7.13 -5.86
C ASP A 68 8.28 7.88 -4.66
N LEU A 69 9.08 8.02 -3.61
CA LEU A 69 8.67 8.68 -2.38
C LEU A 69 8.40 10.20 -2.54
N PRO A 70 9.15 10.96 -3.37
CA PRO A 70 8.84 12.35 -3.65
C PRO A 70 7.42 12.54 -4.18
N TRP A 71 6.99 11.73 -5.16
CA TRP A 71 5.62 11.77 -5.66
C TRP A 71 4.60 11.48 -4.54
N CYS A 72 4.89 10.52 -3.66
CA CYS A 72 4.01 10.19 -2.55
C CYS A 72 3.88 11.35 -1.55
N LYS A 73 4.99 12.00 -1.19
CA LYS A 73 4.99 13.16 -0.28
C LYS A 73 4.22 14.34 -0.88
N GLU A 74 4.40 14.61 -2.18
CA GLU A 74 3.63 15.65 -2.89
C GLU A 74 2.12 15.35 -2.92
N ASN A 75 1.75 14.11 -3.20
CA ASN A 75 0.35 13.75 -3.43
C ASN A 75 -0.43 13.39 -2.16
N LEU A 76 0.25 12.91 -1.11
CA LEU A 76 -0.36 12.35 0.10
C LEU A 76 0.10 13.07 1.39
N GLY A 77 1.14 13.91 1.34
CA GLY A 77 1.79 14.48 2.53
C GLY A 77 0.97 15.49 3.32
N GLN A 78 -0.12 16.02 2.76
CA GLN A 78 -1.04 16.92 3.47
C GLN A 78 -1.96 16.20 4.46
N GLN A 79 -1.94 14.86 4.48
CA GLN A 79 -2.81 14.04 5.32
C GLN A 79 -2.18 13.82 6.71
N LYS A 80 -2.93 14.08 7.79
CA LYS A 80 -2.41 14.09 9.18
C LYS A 80 -1.98 12.72 9.72
N ASN A 81 -2.53 11.62 9.21
CA ASN A 81 -2.31 10.26 9.71
C ASN A 81 -1.50 9.41 8.73
N VAL A 82 -0.50 10.02 8.08
CA VAL A 82 0.34 9.38 7.06
C VAL A 82 1.80 9.59 7.41
N SER A 83 2.56 8.49 7.46
CA SER A 83 4.01 8.49 7.56
C SER A 83 4.61 7.90 6.29
N PHE A 84 5.81 8.35 5.92
CA PHE A 84 6.54 7.88 4.75
C PHE A 84 7.81 7.15 5.19
N SER A 85 8.06 5.96 4.66
CA SER A 85 9.29 5.23 4.94
C SER A 85 10.45 5.81 4.15
N ASP A 86 11.41 6.40 4.85
CA ASP A 86 12.69 6.85 4.29
C ASP A 86 13.79 5.75 4.37
N SER A 87 13.40 4.47 4.51
CA SER A 87 14.34 3.37 4.79
C SER A 87 15.36 3.13 3.66
N LYS A 88 15.03 3.54 2.43
CA LYS A 88 15.79 3.27 1.18
C LYS A 88 16.15 1.79 0.97
N SER A 89 15.48 0.88 1.68
CA SER A 89 15.76 -0.55 1.70
C SER A 89 14.46 -1.31 1.41
N PRO A 90 14.34 -1.98 0.26
CA PRO A 90 13.15 -2.76 -0.07
C PRO A 90 12.83 -3.83 0.97
N VAL A 91 13.86 -4.44 1.58
CA VAL A 91 13.68 -5.46 2.64
C VAL A 91 13.09 -4.83 3.90
N THR A 92 13.56 -3.64 4.26
CA THR A 92 13.04 -2.91 5.43
C THR A 92 11.61 -2.46 5.20
N ASP A 93 11.31 -1.92 4.02
CA ASP A 93 9.94 -1.54 3.65
C ASP A 93 9.02 -2.76 3.62
N PHE A 94 9.49 -3.90 3.09
CA PHE A 94 8.73 -5.14 3.10
C PHE A 94 8.39 -5.58 4.53
N ALA A 95 9.37 -5.58 5.43
CA ALA A 95 9.17 -5.92 6.84
C ALA A 95 8.16 -4.98 7.50
N ILE A 96 8.31 -3.66 7.32
CA ILE A 96 7.38 -2.65 7.87
C ILE A 96 5.95 -2.89 7.40
N LEU A 97 5.76 -3.09 6.10
CA LEU A 97 4.44 -3.29 5.54
C LEU A 97 3.83 -4.63 5.98
N SER A 98 4.63 -5.70 6.05
CA SER A 98 4.18 -7.03 6.49
C SER A 98 3.71 -7.07 7.94
N LEU A 99 4.16 -6.14 8.77
CA LEU A 99 3.77 -6.01 10.18
C LEU A 99 2.50 -5.16 10.38
N CYS A 100 2.03 -4.45 9.35
CA CYS A 100 0.81 -3.66 9.42
C CYS A 100 -0.43 -4.57 9.54
N ASN A 101 -1.52 -4.05 10.11
CA ASN A 101 -2.77 -4.80 10.24
C ASN A 101 -3.42 -5.07 8.88
N HIS A 102 -3.33 -4.12 7.96
CA HIS A 102 -4.01 -4.13 6.66
C HIS A 102 -3.10 -3.60 5.55
N THR A 103 -3.46 -3.88 4.30
CA THR A 103 -2.66 -3.49 3.14
C THR A 103 -3.49 -2.73 2.11
N LEU A 104 -2.94 -1.61 1.63
CA LEU A 104 -3.35 -0.94 0.40
C LEU A 104 -2.24 -1.15 -0.62
N SER A 105 -2.53 -1.95 -1.64
CA SER A 105 -1.59 -2.32 -2.67
C SER A 105 -1.87 -1.59 -4.00
N THR A 106 -0.82 -1.39 -4.79
CA THR A 106 -0.92 -0.82 -6.14
C THR A 106 -0.60 -1.92 -7.15
N VAL A 107 0.61 -1.94 -7.74
CA VAL A 107 0.99 -2.89 -8.77
C VAL A 107 2.23 -3.69 -8.39
N GLY A 108 2.20 -4.99 -8.70
CA GLY A 108 3.38 -5.88 -8.66
C GLY A 108 3.37 -6.91 -7.52
N THR A 109 4.30 -7.86 -7.63
CA THR A 109 4.44 -9.00 -6.73
C THR A 109 4.88 -8.62 -5.32
N PHE A 110 5.67 -7.55 -5.17
CA PHE A 110 6.04 -7.01 -3.86
C PHE A 110 4.79 -6.64 -3.04
N SER A 111 3.89 -5.88 -3.66
CA SER A 111 2.60 -5.49 -3.10
C SER A 111 1.74 -6.71 -2.73
N TRP A 112 1.77 -7.73 -3.57
CA TRP A 112 1.02 -8.97 -3.35
C TRP A 112 1.52 -9.73 -2.12
N TRP A 113 2.83 -9.98 -2.03
CA TRP A 113 3.40 -10.71 -0.90
C TRP A 113 3.22 -9.98 0.43
N VAL A 114 3.35 -8.65 0.42
CA VAL A 114 3.04 -7.83 1.60
C VAL A 114 1.59 -8.02 2.06
N GLY A 115 0.63 -7.97 1.13
CA GLY A 115 -0.79 -8.18 1.44
C GLY A 115 -1.05 -9.56 2.04
N TRP A 116 -0.40 -10.59 1.49
CA TRP A 116 -0.49 -11.95 1.99
C TRP A 116 0.08 -12.09 3.41
N MET A 117 1.26 -11.52 3.67
CA MET A 117 1.94 -11.58 4.97
C MET A 117 1.21 -10.80 6.07
N ALA A 118 0.64 -9.62 5.75
CA ALA A 118 -0.09 -8.79 6.71
C ALA A 118 -1.37 -9.47 7.23
N GLY A 119 -1.99 -10.35 6.42
CA GLY A 119 -3.08 -11.22 6.85
C GLY A 119 -4.43 -10.56 7.12
N GLY A 120 -4.54 -9.22 7.09
CA GLY A 120 -5.80 -8.50 7.24
C GLY A 120 -6.46 -8.07 5.93
N VAL A 121 -7.33 -7.06 6.01
CA VAL A 121 -7.99 -6.49 4.83
C VAL A 121 -6.95 -5.98 3.84
N THR A 122 -7.03 -6.46 2.61
CA THR A 122 -6.15 -6.03 1.52
C THR A 122 -6.98 -5.46 0.37
N THR A 123 -6.77 -4.18 0.09
CA THR A 123 -7.34 -3.51 -1.10
C THR A 123 -6.28 -3.46 -2.20
N TYR A 124 -6.65 -3.81 -3.43
CA TYR A 124 -5.72 -3.83 -4.57
C TYR A 124 -6.23 -3.08 -5.79
N TYR A 125 -5.29 -2.51 -6.55
CA TYR A 125 -5.59 -1.74 -7.74
C TYR A 125 -5.87 -2.70 -8.89
N THR A 126 -7.07 -2.62 -9.46
CA THR A 126 -7.51 -3.54 -10.52
C THR A 126 -7.02 -3.16 -11.91
N ARG A 127 -6.77 -1.87 -12.17
CA ARG A 127 -6.43 -1.38 -13.51
C ARG A 127 -4.92 -1.36 -13.77
N PHE A 128 -4.15 -2.22 -13.10
CA PHE A 128 -2.69 -2.22 -13.20
C PHE A 128 -2.17 -2.72 -14.55
N ALA A 129 -2.93 -3.55 -15.26
CA ALA A 129 -2.57 -4.03 -16.59
C ALA A 129 -3.10 -3.07 -17.67
N ASN A 130 -2.24 -2.73 -18.64
CA ASN A 130 -2.64 -1.91 -19.78
C ASN A 130 -3.51 -2.74 -20.74
N THR A 131 -4.73 -2.27 -20.98
CA THR A 131 -5.78 -2.94 -21.78
C THR A 131 -5.35 -3.25 -23.21
N SER A 132 -4.39 -2.50 -23.75
CA SER A 132 -3.88 -2.70 -25.11
C SER A 132 -2.79 -3.78 -25.22
N THR A 133 -2.45 -4.46 -24.11
CA THR A 133 -1.32 -5.40 -24.07
C THR A 133 -1.74 -6.82 -23.73
N TYR A 134 -0.90 -7.81 -24.06
CA TYR A 134 -1.14 -9.22 -23.72
C TYR A 134 -1.34 -9.44 -22.22
N MET A 135 -0.67 -8.63 -21.38
CA MET A 135 -0.83 -8.69 -19.93
C MET A 135 -2.30 -8.55 -19.49
N PHE A 136 -3.08 -7.69 -20.13
CA PHE A 136 -4.50 -7.57 -19.79
C PHE A 136 -5.31 -8.80 -20.23
N LYS A 137 -4.94 -9.43 -21.35
CA LYS A 137 -5.61 -10.61 -21.88
C LYS A 137 -5.33 -11.86 -21.04
N ASP A 138 -4.10 -11.97 -20.53
CA ASP A 138 -3.63 -13.18 -19.84
C ASP A 138 -3.82 -13.14 -18.32
N VAL A 139 -4.01 -11.94 -17.74
CA VAL A 139 -4.26 -11.81 -16.30
C VAL A 139 -5.64 -12.35 -15.95
N LYS A 140 -5.65 -13.47 -15.25
CA LYS A 140 -6.84 -14.00 -14.56
C LYS A 140 -6.82 -13.51 -13.12
N PHE A 141 -7.58 -12.44 -12.84
CA PHE A 141 -7.61 -11.82 -11.52
C PHE A 141 -7.98 -12.79 -10.39
N ALA A 142 -8.87 -13.76 -10.66
CA ALA A 142 -9.28 -14.76 -9.69
C ALA A 142 -8.17 -15.78 -9.34
N ASP A 143 -7.21 -16.00 -10.24
CA ASP A 143 -6.06 -16.88 -10.00
C ASP A 143 -4.93 -16.11 -9.29
N TYR A 144 -4.85 -14.79 -9.56
CA TYR A 144 -3.78 -13.95 -9.04
C TYR A 144 -4.08 -13.40 -7.65
N PHE A 145 -5.31 -12.95 -7.35
CA PHE A 145 -5.65 -12.35 -6.05
C PHE A 145 -6.48 -13.29 -5.17
N LEU A 146 -6.31 -13.18 -3.86
CA LEU A 146 -7.09 -13.97 -2.92
C LEU A 146 -8.58 -13.55 -2.96
N PRO A 147 -9.54 -14.49 -2.82
CA PRO A 147 -10.96 -14.18 -2.95
C PRO A 147 -11.50 -13.16 -1.95
N ASN A 148 -10.87 -13.03 -0.79
CA ASN A 148 -11.26 -12.08 0.27
C ASN A 148 -10.60 -10.70 0.13
N TRP A 149 -9.78 -10.49 -0.90
CA TRP A 149 -9.18 -9.18 -1.16
C TRP A 149 -10.16 -8.27 -1.90
N ILE A 150 -10.09 -6.97 -1.61
CA ILE A 150 -11.03 -5.98 -2.11
C ILE A 150 -10.49 -5.35 -3.40
N PRO A 151 -11.10 -5.62 -4.57
CA PRO A 151 -10.75 -4.92 -5.81
C PRO A 151 -11.20 -3.46 -5.76
N MET A 152 -10.35 -2.54 -6.22
CA MET A 152 -10.74 -1.13 -6.41
C MET A 152 -10.08 -0.52 -7.65
N SER A 153 -10.73 0.49 -8.24
CA SER A 153 -10.22 1.29 -9.36
C SER A 153 -10.38 2.79 -9.09
N ASP A 154 -9.84 3.60 -10.00
CA ASP A 154 -10.06 5.05 -10.05
C ASP A 154 -11.54 5.42 -10.12
#